data_AF-A0A4S8KPA7-F1
#
_entry.id   AF-A0A4S8KPA7-F1
#
_cell.length_a   1.000
_cell.length_b   1.000
_cell.length_c   1.000
_cell.angle_alpha   90.00
_cell.angle_beta   90.00
_cell.angle_gamma   90.00
#
_symmetry.space_group_name_H-M   'P 1'
#
loop_
_entity.id
_entity.type
_entity.pdbx_description
1 polymer ?
#
loop_
_entity_poly.entity_id
_entity_poly.type
_entity_poly.pdbx_seq_one_letter_code
_entity_poly.pdbx_strand_id
1 'polypeptide(L)'
;MRIPNLAPVRIFLYVVLFAFSAVLLGLSAARIKYTLNLHGGDVLTLPGIGPYYEPILAEAIATTGATILWCIFTLFGSATKPLVRLLRTELFVLLVLWLLWIAGAAVISAIYLPIGWCQEFEECRLIAALIGFAWMGWLTISGLVIIVFAMCYVNGGVGLARQTVPGSDWEGRSRLPEMRAARNE
;
A
#
# COMPACT_ATOMS: atom_id res chain seq x y z
N MET A 1 1.18 29.30 -3.43
CA MET A 1 1.07 28.17 -4.36
C MET A 1 -0.12 27.31 -3.92
N ARG A 2 -1.26 27.37 -4.62
CA ARG A 2 -2.47 26.60 -4.27
C ARG A 2 -2.26 25.20 -4.83
N ILE A 3 -1.98 24.23 -3.97
CA ILE A 3 -1.70 22.87 -4.41
C ILE A 3 -3.00 22.30 -5.00
N PRO A 4 -2.99 21.73 -6.22
CA PRO A 4 -4.18 21.12 -6.82
C PRO A 4 -4.76 20.07 -5.88
N ASN A 5 -6.07 19.82 -5.99
CA ASN A 5 -6.78 18.83 -5.18
C ASN A 5 -6.09 17.44 -5.29
N LEU A 6 -5.21 17.12 -4.34
CA LEU A 6 -4.46 15.84 -4.34
C LEU A 6 -5.32 14.66 -3.84
N ALA A 7 -6.43 14.94 -3.17
CA ALA A 7 -7.35 13.92 -2.66
C ALA A 7 -7.90 12.98 -3.77
N PRO A 8 -8.44 13.47 -4.91
CA PRO A 8 -8.89 12.60 -6.00
C PRO A 8 -7.74 11.79 -6.62
N VAL A 9 -6.55 12.40 -6.75
CA VAL A 9 -5.36 11.71 -7.27
C VAL A 9 -4.98 10.55 -6.35
N ARG A 10 -4.96 10.77 -5.03
CA ARG A 10 -4.70 9.73 -4.03
C ARG A 10 -5.67 8.56 -4.15
N ILE A 11 -6.98 8.84 -4.24
CA ILE A 11 -8.01 7.81 -4.39
C ILE A 11 -7.80 7.02 -5.67
N PHE A 12 -7.54 7.71 -6.79
CA PHE A 12 -7.26 7.06 -8.07
C PHE A 12 -6.04 6.12 -7.99
N LEU A 13 -4.94 6.55 -7.38
CA LEU A 13 -3.76 5.68 -7.22
C LEU A 13 -4.06 4.46 -6.33
N TYR A 14 -4.88 4.59 -5.29
CA TYR A 14 -5.30 3.44 -4.48
C TYR A 14 -6.14 2.42 -5.28
N VAL A 15 -7.03 2.90 -6.16
CA VAL A 15 -7.82 2.02 -7.03
C VAL A 15 -6.93 1.29 -8.04
N VAL A 16 -5.98 2.01 -8.66
CA VAL A 16 -5.00 1.41 -9.58
C VAL A 16 -4.11 0.39 -8.85
N LEU A 17 -3.64 0.73 -7.64
CA LEU A 17 -2.84 -0.17 -6.83
C LEU A 17 -3.61 -1.44 -6.44
N PHE A 18 -4.89 -1.30 -6.09
CA PHE A 18 -5.77 -2.42 -5.81
C PHE A 18 -5.90 -3.34 -7.03
N ALA A 19 -6.12 -2.77 -8.22
CA ALA A 19 -6.22 -3.54 -9.46
C ALA A 19 -4.92 -4.31 -9.78
N PHE A 20 -3.76 -3.66 -9.70
CA PHE A 20 -2.47 -4.33 -9.90
C PHE A 20 -2.20 -5.41 -8.85
N SER A 21 -2.56 -5.18 -7.60
CA SER A 21 -2.44 -6.19 -6.53
C SER A 21 -3.33 -7.40 -6.79
N ALA A 22 -4.57 -7.19 -7.23
CA ALA A 22 -5.49 -8.27 -7.55
C ALA A 22 -5.02 -9.11 -8.75
N VAL A 23 -4.48 -8.45 -9.80
CA VAL A 23 -3.89 -9.14 -10.94
C VAL A 23 -2.68 -9.97 -10.53
N LEU A 24 -1.75 -9.42 -9.74
CA LEU A 24 -0.59 -10.17 -9.24
C LEU A 24 -0.99 -11.33 -8.33
N LEU A 25 -1.99 -11.15 -7.48
CA LEU A 25 -2.52 -12.23 -6.63
C LEU A 25 -3.11 -13.36 -7.50
N GLY A 26 -3.86 -13.01 -8.55
CA GLY A 26 -4.41 -13.98 -9.50
C GLY A 26 -3.32 -14.73 -10.28
N LEU A 27 -2.32 -14.02 -10.79
CA LEU A 27 -1.20 -14.61 -11.53
C LEU A 27 -0.33 -15.53 -10.65
N SER A 28 -0.04 -15.12 -9.41
CA SER A 28 0.71 -15.94 -8.45
C SER A 28 -0.07 -17.18 -8.03
N ALA A 29 -1.38 -17.06 -7.79
CA ALA A 29 -2.24 -18.21 -7.51
C ALA A 29 -2.33 -19.19 -8.70
N ALA A 30 -2.44 -18.68 -9.93
CA ALA A 30 -2.43 -19.50 -11.13
C ALA A 30 -1.12 -20.29 -11.28
N ARG A 31 0.02 -19.64 -11.00
CA ARG A 31 1.34 -20.31 -11.02
C ARG A 31 1.45 -21.40 -9.96
N ILE A 32 0.95 -21.17 -8.73
CA ILE A 32 0.92 -22.22 -7.69
C ILE A 32 0.03 -23.39 -8.12
N LYS A 33 -1.13 -23.11 -8.73
CA LYS A 33 -2.01 -24.17 -9.21
C LYS A 33 -1.34 -25.00 -10.31
N TYR A 34 -0.54 -24.39 -11.16
CA TYR A 34 0.24 -25.10 -12.17
C TYR A 34 1.30 -25.98 -11.50
N THR A 35 2.12 -25.43 -10.59
CA THR A 35 3.19 -26.18 -9.93
C THR A 35 2.67 -27.33 -9.05
N LEU A 36 1.49 -27.22 -8.46
CA LEU A 36 0.87 -28.28 -7.66
C LEU A 36 0.22 -29.40 -8.51
N ASN A 37 -0.21 -29.10 -9.74
CA ASN A 37 -0.84 -30.09 -10.61
C ASN A 37 0.16 -30.86 -11.50
N LEU A 38 1.43 -30.46 -11.52
CA LEU A 38 2.49 -31.23 -12.17
C LEU A 38 2.88 -32.44 -11.29
N HIS A 39 2.18 -33.55 -11.49
CA HIS A 39 2.40 -34.82 -10.77
C HIS A 39 3.46 -35.73 -11.41
N GLY A 40 4.27 -35.23 -12.34
CA GLY A 40 5.30 -35.98 -13.04
C GLY A 40 6.30 -35.03 -13.68
N GLY A 41 7.59 -35.20 -13.33
CA GLY A 41 8.69 -34.29 -13.60
C GLY A 41 8.67 -33.59 -14.96
N ASP A 42 8.76 -32.27 -14.92
CA ASP A 42 9.13 -31.45 -16.06
C ASP A 42 10.63 -31.62 -16.37
N VAL A 43 11.03 -31.41 -17.62
CA VAL A 43 12.42 -31.53 -18.12
C VAL A 43 13.47 -30.65 -17.40
N LEU A 44 13.04 -29.69 -16.55
CA LEU A 44 13.92 -28.87 -15.71
C LEU A 44 14.01 -29.35 -14.26
N THR A 45 13.12 -30.22 -13.81
CA THR A 45 13.13 -30.75 -12.45
C THR A 45 13.76 -32.13 -12.47
N LEU A 46 14.90 -32.30 -11.80
CA LEU A 46 15.54 -33.61 -11.67
C LEU A 46 14.52 -34.67 -11.20
N PRO A 47 14.53 -35.89 -11.77
CA PRO A 47 13.57 -36.92 -11.41
C PRO A 47 13.75 -37.31 -9.94
N GLY A 48 12.71 -37.12 -9.12
CA GLY A 48 12.64 -37.67 -7.76
C GLY A 48 12.57 -36.67 -6.60
N ILE A 49 12.50 -35.36 -6.85
CA ILE A 49 12.32 -34.36 -5.79
C ILE A 49 10.86 -33.90 -5.81
N GLY A 50 10.17 -34.05 -4.68
CA GLY A 50 8.74 -33.80 -4.52
C GLY A 50 8.29 -32.35 -4.80
N PRO A 51 7.04 -31.98 -4.47
CA PRO A 51 6.49 -30.67 -4.83
C PRO A 51 7.39 -29.52 -4.33
N TYR A 52 7.96 -28.77 -5.27
CA TYR A 52 8.81 -27.62 -4.98
C TYR A 52 7.95 -26.42 -4.59
N TYR A 53 8.05 -25.99 -3.33
CA TYR A 53 7.45 -24.74 -2.87
C TYR A 53 8.42 -23.59 -3.12
N GLU A 54 8.00 -22.61 -3.94
CA GLU A 54 8.79 -21.41 -4.18
C GLU A 54 8.45 -20.33 -3.13
N PRO A 55 9.35 -20.05 -2.18
CA PRO A 55 9.07 -19.11 -1.08
C PRO A 55 8.77 -17.69 -1.58
N ILE A 56 9.31 -17.31 -2.73
CA ILE A 56 9.12 -15.99 -3.31
C ILE A 56 7.67 -15.73 -3.76
N LEU A 57 6.94 -16.77 -4.20
CA LEU A 57 5.53 -16.63 -4.56
C LEU A 57 4.66 -16.44 -3.33
N ALA A 58 5.00 -17.12 -2.23
CA ALA A 58 4.32 -16.96 -0.95
C ALA A 58 4.46 -15.53 -0.41
N GLU A 59 5.66 -14.96 -0.53
CA GLU A 59 5.94 -13.58 -0.17
C GLU A 59 5.13 -12.60 -1.04
N ALA A 60 5.05 -12.83 -2.36
CA ALA A 60 4.27 -12.00 -3.26
C ALA A 60 2.76 -12.04 -2.95
N ILE A 61 2.22 -13.22 -2.61
CA ILE A 61 0.81 -13.40 -2.19
C ILE A 61 0.55 -12.67 -0.87
N ALA A 62 1.45 -12.82 0.12
CA ALA A 62 1.33 -12.13 1.40
C ALA A 62 1.37 -10.59 1.21
N THR A 63 2.27 -10.10 0.37
CA THR A 63 2.43 -8.67 0.08
C THR A 63 1.23 -8.08 -0.64
N THR A 64 0.75 -8.76 -1.70
CA THR A 64 -0.44 -8.31 -2.46
C THR A 64 -1.72 -8.41 -1.63
N GLY A 65 -1.86 -9.45 -0.82
CA GLY A 65 -2.97 -9.59 0.14
C GLY A 65 -3.00 -8.48 1.20
N ALA A 66 -1.85 -8.17 1.79
CA ALA A 66 -1.72 -7.05 2.72
C ALA A 66 -2.03 -5.71 2.04
N THR A 67 -1.61 -5.54 0.78
CA THR A 67 -1.90 -4.34 -0.02
C THR A 67 -3.39 -4.17 -0.31
N ILE A 68 -4.08 -5.26 -0.68
CA ILE A 68 -5.53 -5.27 -0.91
C ILE A 68 -6.28 -4.90 0.38
N LEU A 69 -5.93 -5.54 1.50
CA LEU A 69 -6.57 -5.27 2.79
C LEU A 69 -6.35 -3.81 3.21
N TRP A 70 -5.15 -3.28 2.99
CA TRP A 70 -4.84 -1.88 3.26
C TRP A 70 -5.63 -0.92 2.36
N CYS A 71 -5.77 -1.21 1.07
CA CYS A 71 -6.58 -0.41 0.14
C CYS A 71 -8.05 -0.36 0.58
N ILE A 72 -8.62 -1.49 0.98
CA ILE A 72 -9.98 -1.55 1.52
C ILE A 72 -10.07 -0.71 2.80
N PHE A 73 -9.16 -0.91 3.75
CA PHE A 73 -9.15 -0.17 5.00
C PHE A 73 -9.06 1.34 4.81
N THR A 74 -8.24 1.82 3.88
CA THR A 74 -8.08 3.26 3.60
C THR A 74 -9.29 3.85 2.88
N LEU A 75 -9.90 3.13 1.93
CA LEU A 75 -11.09 3.58 1.22
C LEU A 75 -12.32 3.67 2.13
N PHE A 76 -12.54 2.68 3.00
CA PHE A 76 -13.70 2.64 3.90
C PHE A 76 -13.45 3.36 5.24
N GLY A 77 -12.22 3.37 5.76
CA GLY A 77 -11.87 3.90 7.07
C GLY A 77 -11.71 5.43 7.12
N SER A 78 -11.79 6.13 5.98
CA SER A 78 -11.55 7.58 5.90
C SER A 78 -12.68 8.44 6.50
N ALA A 79 -13.79 7.86 6.94
CA ALA A 79 -14.97 8.63 7.37
C ALA A 79 -14.92 9.18 8.81
N THR A 80 -14.06 8.68 9.69
CA THR A 80 -14.23 8.90 11.15
C THR A 80 -12.98 9.32 11.95
N LYS A 81 -11.79 9.43 11.34
CA LYS A 81 -10.52 9.69 12.08
C LYS A 81 -9.92 11.07 11.79
N PRO A 82 -9.26 11.71 12.79
CA PRO A 82 -8.58 13.00 12.59
C PRO A 82 -7.47 12.87 11.54
N LEU A 83 -7.53 13.73 10.52
CA LEU A 83 -6.73 13.68 9.29
C LEU A 83 -5.21 13.54 9.54
N VAL A 84 -4.69 14.23 10.56
CA VAL A 84 -3.24 14.28 10.85
C VAL A 84 -2.70 12.97 11.41
N ARG A 85 -3.43 12.29 12.32
CA ARG A 85 -2.99 10.98 12.86
C ARG A 85 -3.06 9.90 11.78
N LEU A 86 -4.07 9.98 10.91
CA LEU A 86 -4.28 9.03 9.82
C LEU A 86 -3.14 9.10 8.78
N LEU A 87 -2.71 10.30 8.38
CA LEU A 87 -1.65 10.50 7.39
C LEU A 87 -0.30 9.92 7.82
N ARG A 88 0.07 10.04 9.11
CA ARG A 88 1.34 9.48 9.61
C ARG A 88 1.33 7.95 9.63
N THR A 89 0.22 7.34 10.07
CA THR A 89 0.06 5.89 10.01
C THR A 89 0.00 5.39 8.57
N GLU A 90 -0.63 6.15 7.69
CA GLU A 90 -0.72 5.84 6.26
C GLU A 90 0.67 5.83 5.61
N LEU A 91 1.50 6.83 5.88
CA LEU A 91 2.87 6.88 5.38
C LEU A 91 3.72 5.71 5.89
N PHE A 92 3.62 5.39 7.19
CA PHE A 92 4.40 4.28 7.77
C PHE A 92 4.04 2.94 7.12
N VAL A 93 2.74 2.65 6.98
CA VAL A 93 2.29 1.41 6.35
C VAL A 93 2.68 1.38 4.87
N LEU A 94 2.50 2.49 4.13
CA LEU A 94 2.93 2.58 2.73
C LEU A 94 4.45 2.37 2.56
N LEU A 95 5.29 2.82 3.48
CA LEU A 95 6.74 2.57 3.44
C LEU A 95 7.09 1.10 3.65
N VAL A 96 6.40 0.42 4.58
CA VAL A 96 6.59 -1.03 4.78
C VAL A 96 6.16 -1.80 3.54
N LEU A 97 5.00 -1.46 2.96
CA LEU A 97 4.54 -2.06 1.70
C LEU A 97 5.53 -1.75 0.57
N TRP A 98 6.05 -0.54 0.48
CA TRP A 98 7.02 -0.15 -0.55
C TRP A 98 8.28 -1.05 -0.51
N LEU A 99 8.77 -1.37 0.68
CA LEU A 99 9.91 -2.28 0.87
C LEU A 99 9.59 -3.73 0.48
N LEU A 100 8.39 -4.22 0.81
CA LEU A 100 7.96 -5.57 0.42
C LEU A 100 7.83 -5.68 -1.11
N TRP A 101 7.28 -4.65 -1.75
CA TRP A 101 7.13 -4.64 -3.21
C TRP A 101 8.47 -4.58 -3.96
N ILE A 102 9.43 -3.77 -3.50
CA ILE A 102 10.75 -3.71 -4.14
C ILE A 102 11.54 -5.01 -3.95
N ALA A 103 11.46 -5.63 -2.77
CA ALA A 103 12.11 -6.92 -2.51
C ALA A 103 11.55 -7.99 -3.43
N GLY A 104 10.23 -8.12 -3.53
CA GLY A 104 9.57 -9.05 -4.45
C GLY A 104 9.96 -8.79 -5.91
N ALA A 105 9.91 -7.54 -6.38
CA ALA A 105 10.27 -7.19 -7.74
C ALA A 105 11.75 -7.49 -8.05
N ALA A 106 12.66 -7.17 -7.13
CA ALA A 106 14.09 -7.36 -7.30
C ALA A 106 14.48 -8.85 -7.34
N VAL A 107 13.94 -9.67 -6.44
CA VAL A 107 14.25 -11.11 -6.38
C VAL A 107 13.72 -11.84 -7.62
N ILE A 108 12.47 -11.56 -8.02
CA ILE A 108 11.90 -12.18 -9.23
C ILE A 108 12.69 -11.74 -10.46
N SER A 109 13.04 -10.46 -10.56
CA SER A 109 13.89 -9.98 -11.67
C SER A 109 15.24 -10.71 -11.67
N ALA A 110 15.93 -10.82 -10.53
CA ALA A 110 17.25 -11.45 -10.45
C ALA A 110 17.25 -12.93 -10.89
N ILE A 111 16.19 -13.68 -10.58
CA ILE A 111 16.09 -15.10 -10.94
C ILE A 111 15.73 -15.27 -12.43
N TYR A 112 14.86 -14.42 -12.96
CA TYR A 112 14.23 -14.63 -14.27
C TYR A 112 14.72 -13.67 -15.37
N LEU A 113 15.71 -12.80 -15.14
CA LEU A 113 16.22 -11.84 -16.13
C LEU A 113 16.78 -12.43 -17.46
N PRO A 114 17.37 -13.64 -17.54
CA PRO A 114 18.01 -14.10 -18.79
C PRO A 114 17.06 -14.67 -19.86
N ILE A 115 15.75 -14.44 -19.79
CA ILE A 115 14.72 -15.13 -20.60
C ILE A 115 14.49 -14.63 -22.05
N GLY A 116 15.49 -13.97 -22.66
CA GLY A 116 15.37 -13.49 -24.05
C GLY A 116 15.04 -14.58 -25.09
N TRP A 117 15.22 -15.85 -24.73
CA TRP A 117 15.11 -17.02 -25.62
C TRP A 117 13.83 -17.85 -25.42
N CYS A 118 12.98 -17.52 -24.44
CA CYS A 118 11.89 -18.41 -23.99
C CYS A 118 10.48 -17.86 -24.29
N GLN A 119 10.35 -16.87 -25.18
CA GLN A 119 9.08 -16.21 -25.50
C GLN A 119 8.01 -17.12 -26.13
N GLU A 120 8.40 -18.31 -26.61
CA GLU A 120 7.50 -19.24 -27.29
C GLU A 120 6.65 -20.08 -26.30
N PHE A 121 7.07 -20.20 -25.04
CA PHE A 121 6.34 -20.96 -24.02
C PHE A 121 5.41 -20.07 -23.19
N GLU A 122 4.20 -20.57 -22.93
CA GLU A 122 3.15 -19.85 -22.18
C GLU A 122 3.61 -19.44 -20.77
N GLU A 123 4.42 -20.29 -20.12
CA GLU A 123 4.99 -20.05 -18.78
C GLU A 123 5.91 -18.82 -18.74
N CYS A 124 6.69 -18.59 -19.80
CA CYS A 124 7.59 -17.45 -19.85
C CYS A 124 6.82 -16.13 -19.98
N ARG A 125 5.69 -16.14 -20.71
CA ARG A 125 4.79 -14.99 -20.84
C ARG A 125 4.13 -14.63 -19.50
N LEU A 126 3.76 -15.64 -18.71
CA LEU A 126 3.22 -15.46 -17.35
C LEU A 126 4.25 -14.80 -16.42
N ILE A 127 5.49 -15.28 -16.41
CA ILE A 127 6.57 -14.72 -15.58
C ILE A 127 6.89 -13.27 -16.00
N ALA A 128 6.97 -13.01 -17.30
CA ALA A 128 7.19 -11.65 -17.82
C ALA A 128 6.07 -10.68 -17.38
N ALA A 129 4.81 -11.12 -17.46
CA ALA A 129 3.68 -10.33 -16.96
C ALA A 129 3.80 -10.07 -15.45
N LEU A 130 4.18 -11.09 -14.67
CA LEU A 130 4.35 -10.98 -13.22
C LEU A 130 5.43 -9.95 -12.84
N ILE A 131 6.58 -9.97 -13.52
CA ILE A 131 7.64 -8.96 -13.34
C ILE A 131 7.12 -7.56 -13.71
N GLY A 132 6.46 -7.43 -14.86
CA GLY A 132 5.90 -6.15 -15.32
C GLY A 132 4.93 -5.56 -14.30
N PHE A 133 3.96 -6.34 -13.82
CA PHE A 133 3.00 -5.88 -12.82
C PHE A 133 3.64 -5.60 -11.46
N ALA A 134 4.67 -6.36 -11.05
CA ALA A 134 5.42 -6.10 -9.82
C ALA A 134 6.09 -4.72 -9.85
N TRP A 135 6.76 -4.38 -10.95
CA TRP A 135 7.37 -3.06 -11.14
C TRP A 135 6.32 -1.94 -11.25
N MET A 136 5.21 -2.17 -11.96
CA MET A 136 4.13 -1.19 -12.08
C MET A 136 3.46 -0.89 -10.74
N GLY A 137 3.22 -1.91 -9.90
CA GLY A 137 2.69 -1.70 -8.56
C GLY A 137 3.68 -1.00 -7.63
N TRP A 138 4.98 -1.31 -7.72
CA TRP A 138 6.02 -0.56 -6.98
C TRP A 138 6.08 0.92 -7.39
N LEU A 139 6.00 1.24 -8.69
CA LEU A 139 5.91 2.62 -9.18
C LEU A 139 4.66 3.33 -8.65
N THR A 140 3.52 2.62 -8.63
CA THR A 140 2.25 3.17 -8.13
C THR A 140 2.34 3.47 -6.63
N ILE A 141 2.91 2.57 -5.82
CA ILE A 141 3.14 2.82 -4.38
C ILE A 141 4.14 3.96 -4.19
N SER A 142 5.19 4.05 -5.01
CA SER A 142 6.16 5.15 -4.95
C SER A 142 5.46 6.51 -5.17
N GLY A 143 4.54 6.58 -6.13
CA GLY A 143 3.70 7.76 -6.34
C GLY A 143 2.82 8.09 -5.13
N LEU A 144 2.20 7.08 -4.50
CA LEU A 144 1.41 7.27 -3.28
C LEU A 144 2.26 7.78 -2.11
N VAL A 145 3.43 7.19 -1.88
CA VAL A 145 4.37 7.62 -0.83
C VAL A 145 4.75 9.09 -1.03
N ILE A 146 5.09 9.50 -2.25
CA ILE A 146 5.44 10.90 -2.56
C ILE A 146 4.25 11.84 -2.27
N ILE A 147 3.04 11.48 -2.69
CA ILE A 147 1.84 12.30 -2.49
C ILE A 147 1.51 12.43 -0.99
N VAL A 148 1.49 11.32 -0.26
CA VAL A 148 1.19 11.30 1.17
C VAL A 148 2.28 12.04 1.95
N PHE A 149 3.55 11.86 1.58
CA PHE A 149 4.67 12.60 2.16
C PHE A 149 4.53 14.11 1.93
N ALA A 150 4.19 14.54 0.71
CA ALA A 150 3.94 15.95 0.41
C ALA A 150 2.76 16.52 1.23
N MET A 151 1.66 15.77 1.36
CA MET A 151 0.53 16.16 2.22
C MET A 151 0.94 16.28 3.69
N CYS A 152 1.73 15.34 4.22
CA CYS A 152 2.26 15.39 5.57
C CYS A 152 3.15 16.63 5.78
N TYR A 153 4.01 16.94 4.81
CA TYR A 153 4.91 18.09 4.88
C TYR A 153 4.14 19.41 4.92
N VAL A 154 3.13 19.57 4.05
CA VAL A 154 2.31 20.79 3.96
C VAL A 154 1.40 20.96 5.16
N ASN A 155 0.77 19.88 5.63
CA ASN A 155 -0.19 19.94 6.74
C ASN A 155 0.47 19.96 8.12
N GLY A 156 1.79 19.73 8.23
CA GLY A 156 2.46 19.77 9.52
C GLY A 156 3.88 19.20 9.51
N GLY A 157 4.76 19.72 8.65
CA GLY A 157 6.17 19.32 8.51
C GLY A 157 6.77 18.83 9.83
N VAL A 158 6.85 17.50 9.99
CA VAL A 158 7.38 16.75 11.16
C VAL A 158 7.19 17.51 12.49
N GLY A 159 6.00 18.06 12.70
CA GLY A 159 5.74 19.05 13.74
C GLY A 159 5.04 18.42 14.93
N LEU A 160 5.80 18.19 16.00
CA LEU A 160 5.32 17.96 17.37
C LEU A 160 4.46 19.10 17.95
N ALA A 161 3.91 20.01 17.14
CA ALA A 161 3.33 21.26 17.64
C ALA A 161 2.10 21.69 16.83
N ARG A 162 0.93 21.09 17.09
CA ARG A 162 -0.34 21.81 17.27
C ARG A 162 -1.46 20.87 17.76
N GLN A 163 -1.41 20.45 19.01
CA GLN A 163 -2.65 20.33 19.78
C GLN A 163 -3.08 21.77 20.12
N THR A 164 -3.75 22.46 19.20
CA THR A 164 -4.66 23.53 19.64
C THR A 164 -5.80 22.84 20.35
N VAL A 165 -5.68 22.84 21.68
CA VAL A 165 -6.67 22.54 22.70
C VAL A 165 -8.10 22.76 22.18
N PRO A 166 -8.94 21.72 22.07
CA PRO A 166 -10.36 21.91 21.97
C PRO A 166 -10.87 22.33 23.35
N GLY A 167 -11.19 23.61 23.51
CA GLY A 167 -12.17 24.07 24.47
C GLY A 167 -11.80 23.97 25.96
N SER A 168 -10.96 24.89 26.42
CA SER A 168 -11.05 25.44 27.79
C SER A 168 -12.02 26.64 27.84
N ASP A 169 -13.10 26.61 27.06
CA ASP A 169 -14.14 27.65 27.01
C ASP A 169 -15.23 27.41 28.07
N TRP A 170 -14.82 27.07 29.29
CA TRP A 170 -15.69 27.00 30.47
C TRP A 170 -15.41 28.17 31.44
N GLU A 171 -14.25 28.81 31.33
CA GLU A 171 -13.79 29.90 32.20
C GLU A 171 -14.55 31.23 31.98
N GLY A 172 -15.26 31.37 30.86
CA GLY A 172 -16.09 32.55 30.56
C GLY A 172 -17.51 32.48 31.12
N ARG A 173 -18.03 31.28 31.42
CA ARG A 173 -19.43 31.10 31.87
C ARG A 173 -19.60 31.26 33.39
N SER A 174 -18.54 31.12 34.16
CA SER A 174 -18.54 31.33 35.62
C SER A 174 -18.50 32.80 36.04
N ARG A 175 -18.17 33.74 35.13
CA ARG A 175 -18.15 35.20 35.41
C ARG A 175 -19.42 35.96 35.03
N LEU A 176 -20.42 35.29 34.47
CA LEU A 176 -21.73 35.89 34.15
C LEU A 176 -22.68 36.14 35.34
N PRO A 177 -22.61 35.45 36.50
CA PRO A 177 -23.46 35.80 37.65
C PRO A 177 -22.94 37.02 38.44
N GLU A 178 -21.62 37.25 38.52
CA GLU A 178 -21.08 38.39 39.30
C GLU A 178 -21.37 39.74 38.63
N MET A 179 -21.33 39.84 37.30
CA MET A 179 -21.64 41.09 36.60
C MET A 179 -23.12 41.51 36.68
N ARG A 180 -24.02 40.61 37.11
CA ARG A 180 -25.43 40.95 37.37
C ARG A 180 -25.65 41.53 38.76
N ALA A 181 -24.76 41.26 39.72
CA ALA A 181 -24.86 41.83 41.06
C ALA A 181 -24.42 43.32 41.08
N ALA A 182 -23.35 43.66 40.36
CA ALA A 182 -22.81 45.02 40.34
C ALA A 182 -23.62 46.05 39.51
N ARG A 183 -24.71 45.64 38.85
CA ARG A 183 -25.58 46.55 38.08
C ARG A 183 -26.80 47.05 38.89
N ASN A 184 -27.08 46.45 40.03
CA ASN A 184 -28.29 46.71 40.81
C ASN A 184 -28.03 47.52 42.09
N GLU A 185 -26.84 48.12 42.23
CA GLU A 185 -26.50 49.07 43.29
C GLU A 185 -26.34 50.49 42.73
#